data_AF-A0A9D2ICB9-F1
#
_entry.id   AF-A0A9D2ICB9-F1
#
_cell.length_a   1.000
_cell.length_b   1.000
_cell.length_c   1.000
_cell.angle_alpha   90.00
_cell.angle_beta   90.00
_cell.angle_gamma   90.00
#
_symmetry.space_group_name_H-M   'P 1'
#
loop_
_entity.id
_entity.type
_entity.pdbx_description
1 polymer ?
#
loop_
_entity_poly.entity_id
_entity_poly.type
_entity_poly.pdbx_seq_one_letter_code
_entity_poly.pdbx_strand_id
1 'polypeptide(L)'
;MYAKKHQDMSVDNWVVKEINDWVNNKGRLPWYDAMMKYIKQYNEFDTLLSYFDFGETGKYSNIRKVCNNYNHANSFYYIAMNDNNIFNKHRIEELTRISDCVKDIFIFHFAYCIFLNPHYIMASDYTDALDCGASPEEGSERWVAPFVQEIFDKYVKTRCPELAVYITKNHAMQFD
;
A
#
# COMPACT_ATOMS: atom_id res chain seq x y z
N MET A 1 15.07 -0.25 -0.39
CA MET A 1 15.90 -0.64 0.77
C MET A 1 15.37 0.16 1.96
N TYR A 2 14.60 -0.48 2.85
CA TYR A 2 13.90 0.20 3.94
C TYR A 2 14.88 0.49 5.08
N ALA A 3 15.21 1.76 5.31
CA ALA A 3 16.28 2.16 6.22
C ALA A 3 15.75 2.60 7.60
N LYS A 4 16.14 1.88 8.65
CA LYS A 4 16.18 2.38 10.03
C LYS A 4 17.40 3.28 10.18
N LYS A 5 17.25 4.47 10.78
CA LYS A 5 18.41 5.26 11.21
C LYS A 5 18.99 4.75 12.54
N HIS A 6 20.23 4.27 12.42
CA HIS A 6 21.36 4.26 13.38
C HIS A 6 21.27 3.44 14.69
N GLN A 7 22.00 2.31 14.73
CA GLN A 7 23.15 2.13 15.67
C GLN A 7 23.99 0.85 15.48
N ASP A 8 23.64 -0.07 14.59
CA ASP A 8 24.53 -1.19 14.21
C ASP A 8 24.43 -1.45 12.70
N MET A 9 25.56 -1.38 12.00
CA MET A 9 25.64 -1.55 10.54
C MET A 9 25.98 -2.99 10.13
N SER A 10 25.70 -4.00 10.97
CA SER A 10 25.76 -5.38 10.52
C SER A 10 24.55 -5.66 9.61
N VAL A 11 24.78 -6.38 8.50
CA VAL A 11 23.73 -6.80 7.56
C VAL A 11 22.63 -7.58 8.29
N ASP A 12 22.99 -8.28 9.37
CA ASP A 12 22.09 -9.05 10.22
C ASP A 12 21.00 -8.19 10.89
N ASN A 13 21.24 -6.88 11.09
CA ASN A 13 20.28 -5.94 11.68
C ASN A 13 19.38 -5.24 10.64
N TRP A 14 19.62 -5.45 9.35
CA TRP A 14 18.82 -4.86 8.25
C TRP A 14 17.71 -5.80 7.79
N VAL A 15 17.85 -7.08 8.08
CA VAL A 15 16.94 -8.12 7.63
C VAL A 15 16.00 -8.49 8.76
N VAL A 16 14.70 -8.21 8.58
CA VAL A 16 13.67 -8.73 9.49
C VAL A 16 13.63 -10.24 9.30
N LYS A 17 14.16 -10.99 10.28
CA LYS A 17 14.36 -12.44 10.21
C LYS A 17 13.09 -13.18 9.80
N GLU A 18 11.95 -12.82 10.39
CA GLU A 18 10.67 -13.46 10.11
C GLU A 18 10.24 -13.29 8.64
N ILE A 19 10.52 -12.13 8.04
CA ILE A 19 10.24 -11.87 6.63
C ILE A 19 11.21 -12.65 5.73
N ASN A 20 12.49 -12.67 6.07
CA ASN A 20 13.49 -13.42 5.32
C ASN A 20 13.25 -14.93 5.37
N ASP A 21 12.90 -15.46 6.54
CA ASP A 21 12.56 -16.87 6.70
C ASP A 21 11.29 -17.22 5.90
N TRP A 22 10.29 -16.33 5.87
CA TRP A 22 9.11 -16.52 5.01
C TRP A 22 9.48 -16.54 3.51
N VAL A 23 10.27 -15.57 3.02
CA VAL A 23 10.73 -15.52 1.62
C VAL A 23 11.52 -16.76 1.22
N ASN A 24 12.32 -17.31 2.15
CA ASN A 24 13.14 -18.50 1.91
C ASN A 24 12.44 -19.82 2.26
N ASN A 25 11.12 -19.82 2.49
CA ASN A 25 10.34 -21.00 2.88
C ASN A 25 10.88 -21.73 4.13
N LYS A 26 11.47 -20.97 5.06
CA LYS A 26 11.97 -21.42 6.38
C LYS A 26 11.05 -21.01 7.53
N GLY A 27 10.01 -20.22 7.25
CA GLY A 27 9.07 -19.70 8.23
C GLY A 27 7.74 -19.30 7.61
N ARG A 28 6.88 -18.68 8.42
CA ARG A 28 5.59 -18.12 7.97
C ARG A 28 5.62 -16.61 8.13
N LEU A 29 4.84 -15.93 7.29
CA LEU A 29 4.62 -14.50 7.45
C LEU A 29 4.03 -14.23 8.85
N PRO A 30 4.53 -13.24 9.61
CA PRO A 30 3.98 -12.91 10.91
C PRO A 30 2.49 -12.55 10.84
N TRP A 31 1.78 -12.79 11.94
CA TRP A 31 0.38 -12.35 12.05
C TRP A 31 0.28 -10.83 12.07
N TYR A 32 -0.88 -10.32 11.64
CA TYR A 32 -1.20 -8.90 11.57
C TYR A 32 -0.81 -8.13 12.84
N ASP A 33 -1.16 -8.62 14.03
CA ASP A 33 -0.88 -7.92 15.29
C ASP A 33 0.63 -7.76 15.55
N ALA A 34 1.43 -8.77 15.19
CA ALA A 34 2.88 -8.71 15.31
C ALA A 34 3.47 -7.69 14.32
N MET A 35 2.99 -7.67 13.07
CA MET A 35 3.43 -6.70 12.06
C MET A 35 3.06 -5.27 12.46
N MET A 36 1.81 -5.03 12.89
CA MET A 36 1.37 -3.70 13.31
C MET A 36 2.10 -3.22 14.56
N LYS A 37 2.34 -4.11 15.53
CA LYS A 37 3.15 -3.78 16.72
C LYS A 37 4.57 -3.38 16.33
N TYR A 38 5.17 -4.07 15.35
CA TYR A 38 6.49 -3.72 14.84
C TYR A 38 6.49 -2.35 14.14
N ILE A 39 5.54 -2.10 13.24
CA ILE A 39 5.45 -0.83 12.49
C ILE A 39 5.23 0.35 13.45
N LYS A 40 4.33 0.21 14.43
CA LYS A 40 4.02 1.25 15.42
C LYS A 40 5.15 1.57 16.40
N GLN A 41 6.27 0.84 16.38
CA GLN A 41 7.46 1.21 17.15
C GLN A 41 8.22 2.39 16.53
N TYR A 42 7.96 2.70 15.25
CA TYR A 42 8.58 3.81 14.55
C TYR A 42 7.58 4.96 14.43
N ASN A 43 7.82 5.99 15.23
CA ASN A 43 6.99 7.20 15.29
C ASN A 43 6.89 7.94 13.93
N GLU A 44 7.83 7.73 13.02
CA GLU A 44 7.81 8.31 11.68
C GLU A 44 6.55 7.94 10.89
N PHE A 45 5.94 6.79 11.16
CA PHE A 45 4.69 6.36 10.50
C PHE A 45 3.43 6.87 11.18
N ASP A 46 3.49 7.49 12.36
CA ASP A 46 2.30 7.81 13.15
C ASP A 46 1.31 8.69 12.37
N THR A 47 1.81 9.72 11.70
CA THR A 47 0.97 10.60 10.86
C THR A 47 0.38 9.85 9.68
N LEU A 48 1.16 9.03 8.97
CA LEU A 48 0.65 8.23 7.86
C LEU A 48 -0.41 7.22 8.32
N LEU A 49 -0.14 6.53 9.44
CA LEU A 49 -1.04 5.56 10.06
C LEU A 49 -2.37 6.19 10.50
N SER A 50 -2.38 7.46 10.87
CA SER A 50 -3.59 8.16 11.31
C SER A 50 -4.68 8.25 10.22
N TYR A 51 -4.31 8.15 8.94
CA TYR A 51 -5.27 8.10 7.82
C TYR A 51 -5.96 6.74 7.66
N PHE A 52 -5.54 5.73 8.41
CA PHE A 52 -6.00 4.35 8.27
C PHE A 52 -6.59 3.83 9.58
N ASP A 53 -7.91 3.58 9.58
CA ASP A 53 -8.61 3.09 10.75
C ASP A 53 -8.45 1.56 10.93
N PHE A 54 -7.45 1.22 11.75
CA PHE A 54 -7.10 -0.15 12.15
C PHE A 54 -7.80 -0.62 13.43
N GLY A 55 -8.74 0.16 13.99
CA GLY A 55 -9.46 -0.23 15.20
C GLY A 55 -10.24 -1.54 15.04
N GLU A 56 -10.63 -2.18 16.14
CA GLU A 56 -11.34 -3.47 16.12
C GLU A 56 -12.64 -3.44 15.28
N THR A 57 -13.33 -2.31 15.31
CA THR A 57 -14.53 -2.01 14.50
C THR A 57 -14.23 -1.10 13.32
N GLY A 58 -12.96 -0.80 13.07
CA GLY A 58 -12.51 0.14 12.07
C GLY A 58 -12.56 -0.39 10.64
N LYS A 59 -12.35 0.52 9.69
CA LYS A 59 -12.44 0.22 8.25
C LYS A 59 -11.60 -0.99 7.84
N TYR A 60 -10.33 -1.03 8.22
CA TYR A 60 -9.40 -2.08 7.78
C TYR A 60 -9.64 -3.42 8.50
N SER A 61 -10.14 -3.38 9.74
CA SER A 61 -10.63 -4.58 10.43
C SER A 61 -11.86 -5.17 9.72
N ASN A 62 -12.79 -4.33 9.28
CA ASN A 62 -13.95 -4.77 8.51
C ASN A 62 -13.56 -5.34 7.14
N ILE A 63 -12.66 -4.67 6.41
CA ILE A 63 -12.12 -5.18 5.13
C ILE A 63 -11.53 -6.58 5.33
N ARG A 64 -10.69 -6.79 6.35
CA ARG A 64 -10.12 -8.10 6.67
C ARG A 64 -11.22 -9.15 6.88
N LYS A 65 -12.27 -8.84 7.65
CA LYS A 65 -13.40 -9.76 7.90
C LYS A 65 -14.14 -10.12 6.61
N VAL A 66 -14.40 -9.15 5.74
CA VAL A 66 -15.03 -9.36 4.43
C VAL A 66 -14.19 -10.29 3.58
N CYS A 67 -12.91 -9.97 3.38
CA CYS A 67 -12.00 -10.81 2.58
C CYS A 67 -11.89 -12.23 3.15
N ASN A 68 -11.80 -12.37 4.48
CA ASN A 68 -11.73 -13.67 5.15
C ASN A 68 -12.99 -14.52 4.88
N ASN A 69 -14.17 -13.89 4.91
CA ASN A 69 -15.43 -14.58 4.65
C ASN A 69 -15.52 -15.15 3.23
N TYR A 70 -15.05 -14.40 2.23
CA TYR A 70 -14.99 -14.87 0.84
C TYR A 70 -13.92 -15.93 0.63
N ASN A 71 -12.72 -15.74 1.18
CA ASN A 71 -11.59 -16.67 1.02
C ASN A 71 -11.89 -18.06 1.63
N HIS A 72 -12.53 -18.08 2.80
CA HIS A 72 -12.82 -19.32 3.53
C HIS A 72 -14.22 -19.86 3.28
N ALA A 73 -15.04 -19.18 2.47
CA ALA A 73 -16.43 -19.59 2.22
C ALA A 73 -17.19 -19.85 3.55
N ASN A 74 -17.05 -18.94 4.52
CA ASN A 74 -17.54 -19.11 5.90
C ASN A 74 -19.07 -19.31 6.03
N SER A 75 -19.82 -19.17 4.95
CA SER A 75 -21.23 -19.52 4.87
C SER A 75 -21.62 -19.90 3.44
N PHE A 76 -22.75 -20.59 3.28
CA PHE A 76 -23.33 -20.90 1.98
C PHE A 76 -23.57 -19.64 1.12
N TYR A 77 -23.86 -18.50 1.76
CA TYR A 77 -23.99 -17.22 1.06
C TYR A 77 -22.72 -16.86 0.27
N TYR A 78 -21.54 -16.98 0.89
CA TYR A 78 -20.28 -16.65 0.23
C TYR A 78 -19.91 -17.67 -0.88
N ILE A 79 -20.27 -18.94 -0.68
CA ILE A 79 -20.13 -19.98 -1.72
C ILE A 79 -21.00 -19.62 -2.93
N ALA A 80 -22.29 -19.35 -2.71
CA ALA A 80 -23.22 -19.01 -3.78
C ALA A 80 -22.86 -17.70 -4.49
N MET A 81 -22.24 -16.75 -3.77
CA MET A 81 -21.79 -15.50 -4.38
C MET A 81 -20.63 -15.69 -5.35
N ASN A 82 -19.77 -16.70 -5.12
CA ASN A 82 -18.64 -17.05 -6.00
C ASN A 82 -19.04 -17.84 -7.26
N ASP A 83 -20.28 -18.33 -7.35
CA ASP A 83 -20.79 -19.01 -8.55
C ASP A 83 -21.57 -18.04 -9.44
N ASN A 84 -21.04 -17.75 -10.62
CA ASN A 84 -21.66 -16.83 -11.57
C ASN A 84 -22.97 -17.35 -12.20
N ASN A 85 -23.26 -18.65 -12.11
CA ASN A 85 -24.48 -19.25 -12.63
C ASN A 85 -25.68 -19.11 -11.68
N ILE A 86 -25.44 -18.85 -10.40
CA ILE A 86 -26.50 -18.63 -9.42
C ILE A 86 -26.97 -17.18 -9.54
N PHE A 87 -28.27 -16.94 -9.73
CA PHE A 87 -28.82 -15.58 -9.66
C PHE A 87 -28.89 -15.13 -8.20
N ASN A 88 -28.22 -14.02 -7.88
CA ASN A 88 -28.31 -13.37 -6.57
C ASN A 88 -28.54 -11.87 -6.74
N LYS A 89 -29.67 -11.38 -6.24
CA LYS A 89 -30.07 -9.96 -6.36
C LYS A 89 -29.08 -8.99 -5.70
N HIS A 90 -28.25 -9.46 -4.76
CA HIS A 90 -27.26 -8.66 -4.04
C HIS A 90 -25.86 -8.71 -4.68
N ARG A 91 -25.68 -9.40 -5.81
CA ARG A 91 -24.34 -9.61 -6.40
C ARG A 91 -23.63 -8.31 -6.74
N ILE A 92 -24.34 -7.36 -7.35
CA ILE A 92 -23.74 -6.07 -7.73
C ILE A 92 -23.30 -5.28 -6.49
N GLU A 93 -24.10 -5.30 -5.42
CA GLU A 93 -23.78 -4.66 -4.15
C GLU A 93 -22.52 -5.27 -3.52
N GLU A 94 -22.43 -6.61 -3.49
CA GLU A 94 -21.26 -7.30 -2.94
C GLU A 94 -20.00 -7.13 -3.81
N LEU A 95 -20.11 -7.17 -5.14
CA LEU A 95 -18.98 -6.88 -6.03
C LEU A 95 -18.49 -5.43 -5.86
N THR A 96 -19.41 -4.49 -5.67
CA THR A 96 -19.08 -3.08 -5.38
C THR A 96 -18.35 -2.99 -4.04
N ARG A 97 -18.85 -3.68 -3.00
CA ARG A 97 -18.20 -3.74 -1.68
C ARG A 97 -16.80 -4.32 -1.74
N ILE A 98 -16.59 -5.42 -2.48
CA ILE A 98 -15.26 -6.03 -2.67
C ILE A 98 -14.36 -5.08 -3.45
N SER A 99 -14.86 -4.47 -4.54
CA SER A 99 -14.10 -3.48 -5.33
C SER A 99 -13.62 -2.33 -4.45
N ASP A 100 -14.46 -1.86 -3.54
CA ASP A 100 -14.13 -0.82 -2.59
C ASP A 100 -13.08 -1.25 -1.55
N CYS A 101 -13.18 -2.49 -1.04
CA CYS A 101 -12.14 -3.07 -0.19
C CYS A 101 -10.78 -3.11 -0.91
N VAL A 102 -10.75 -3.52 -2.18
CA VAL A 102 -9.52 -3.57 -2.99
C VAL A 102 -8.95 -2.18 -3.20
N LYS A 103 -9.77 -1.16 -3.50
CA LYS A 103 -9.32 0.24 -3.63
C LYS A 103 -8.71 0.74 -2.33
N ASP A 104 -9.31 0.43 -1.18
CA ASP A 104 -8.79 0.85 0.13
C ASP A 104 -7.45 0.19 0.46
N ILE A 105 -7.32 -1.12 0.22
CA ILE A 105 -6.04 -1.84 0.36
C ILE A 105 -4.99 -1.26 -0.58
N PHE A 106 -5.37 -0.96 -1.82
CA PHE A 106 -4.50 -0.34 -2.80
C PHE A 106 -3.98 1.02 -2.32
N ILE A 107 -4.87 1.91 -1.85
CA ILE A 107 -4.48 3.24 -1.32
C ILE A 107 -3.53 3.10 -0.12
N PHE A 108 -3.83 2.19 0.80
CA PHE A 108 -2.95 1.89 1.92
C PHE A 108 -1.55 1.47 1.46
N HIS A 109 -1.47 0.51 0.55
CA HIS A 109 -0.20 0.01 0.04
C HIS A 109 0.57 1.09 -0.75
N PHE A 110 -0.14 1.82 -1.62
CA PHE A 110 0.41 2.91 -2.42
C PHE A 110 1.04 3.99 -1.55
N ALA A 111 0.34 4.44 -0.51
CA ALA A 111 0.85 5.45 0.41
C ALA A 111 2.09 4.98 1.17
N TYR A 112 2.12 3.71 1.61
CA TYR A 112 3.29 3.11 2.24
C TYR A 112 4.50 3.02 1.31
N CYS A 113 4.30 2.62 0.05
CA CYS A 113 5.38 2.53 -0.93
C CYS A 113 6.03 3.89 -1.16
N ILE A 114 5.22 4.95 -1.32
CA ILE A 114 5.72 6.31 -1.54
C ILE A 114 6.40 6.87 -0.30
N PHE A 115 5.81 6.66 0.87
CA PHE A 115 6.39 7.12 2.13
C PHE A 115 7.76 6.53 2.39
N LEU A 116 7.91 5.23 2.11
CA LEU A 116 9.15 4.52 2.35
C LEU A 116 10.19 4.69 1.24
N ASN A 117 9.76 4.80 -0.02
CA ASN A 117 10.64 4.97 -1.16
C ASN A 117 9.97 5.80 -2.26
N PRO A 118 10.03 7.14 -2.16
CA PRO A 118 9.35 8.02 -3.10
C PRO A 118 9.86 7.88 -4.55
N HIS A 119 11.09 7.42 -4.76
CA HIS A 119 11.65 7.25 -6.10
C HIS A 119 11.00 6.11 -6.89
N TYR A 120 10.22 5.22 -6.27
CA TYR A 120 9.48 4.16 -6.98
C TYR A 120 8.41 4.68 -7.94
N ILE A 121 8.03 5.95 -7.81
CA ILE A 121 7.05 6.60 -8.68
C ILE A 121 7.67 7.64 -9.61
N MET A 122 9.00 7.75 -9.63
CA MET A 122 9.71 8.71 -10.48
C MET A 122 9.46 8.39 -11.96
N ALA A 123 9.29 9.44 -12.76
CA ALA A 123 9.30 9.34 -14.21
C ALA A 123 10.70 8.93 -14.71
N SER A 124 10.80 8.30 -15.88
CA SER A 124 12.07 7.82 -16.39
C SER A 124 12.93 8.91 -17.01
N ASP A 125 12.40 10.11 -17.24
CA ASP A 125 13.05 11.21 -17.96
C ASP A 125 14.48 11.49 -17.47
N TYR A 126 14.66 11.54 -16.14
CA TYR A 126 15.97 11.75 -15.52
C TYR A 126 16.95 10.62 -15.85
N THR A 127 16.52 9.36 -15.70
CA THR A 127 17.37 8.19 -15.95
C THR A 127 17.62 7.98 -17.44
N ASP A 128 16.62 8.22 -18.28
CA ASP A 128 16.71 8.08 -19.74
C ASP A 128 17.70 9.11 -20.31
N ALA A 129 17.70 10.34 -19.79
CA ALA A 129 18.69 11.35 -20.16
C ALA A 129 20.12 10.89 -19.82
N LEU A 130 20.35 10.37 -18.61
CA LEU A 130 21.66 9.86 -18.20
C LEU A 130 22.12 8.67 -19.04
N ASP A 131 21.22 7.71 -19.30
CA ASP A 131 21.51 6.52 -20.10
C ASP A 131 21.83 6.87 -21.56
N CYS A 132 21.25 7.95 -22.08
CA CYS A 132 21.56 8.49 -23.40
C CYS A 132 22.78 9.43 -23.44
N GLY A 133 23.44 9.69 -22.31
CA GLY A 133 24.55 10.64 -22.22
C GLY A 133 24.14 12.11 -22.40
N ALA A 134 22.84 12.41 -22.27
CA ALA A 134 22.30 13.76 -22.25
C ALA A 134 22.39 14.37 -20.82
N SER A 135 22.29 15.69 -20.73
CA SER A 135 22.13 16.37 -19.44
C SER A 135 20.65 16.32 -19.04
N PRO A 136 20.28 15.75 -17.87
CA PRO A 136 18.90 15.74 -17.41
C PRO A 136 18.34 17.14 -17.22
N GLU A 137 17.04 17.30 -17.45
CA GLU A 137 16.35 18.56 -17.19
C GLU A 137 16.34 18.88 -15.68
N GLU A 138 16.49 20.15 -15.33
CA GLU A 138 16.51 20.58 -13.94
C GLU A 138 15.17 20.23 -13.25
N GLY A 139 15.23 19.46 -12.16
CA GLY A 139 14.05 19.03 -11.42
C GLY A 139 13.42 17.72 -11.90
N SER A 140 13.87 17.15 -13.03
CA SER A 140 13.35 15.88 -13.56
C SER A 140 13.53 14.70 -12.62
N GLU A 141 14.48 14.77 -11.68
CA GLU A 141 14.68 13.77 -10.62
C GLU A 141 13.52 13.68 -9.61
N ARG A 142 12.54 14.59 -9.70
CA ARG A 142 11.36 14.66 -8.83
C ARG A 142 10.06 14.47 -9.57
N TRP A 143 10.06 14.31 -10.89
CA TRP A 143 8.83 14.14 -11.66
C TRP A 143 8.17 12.80 -11.35
N VAL A 144 6.84 12.81 -11.25
CA VAL A 144 6.04 11.60 -11.06
C VAL A 144 5.70 11.01 -12.42
N ALA A 145 5.84 9.70 -12.58
CA ALA A 145 5.48 9.00 -13.81
C ALA A 145 3.99 9.24 -14.14
N PRO A 146 3.62 9.52 -15.41
CA PRO A 146 2.24 9.89 -15.76
C PRO A 146 1.18 8.90 -15.30
N PHE A 147 1.43 7.60 -15.42
CA PHE A 147 0.49 6.57 -14.97
C PHE A 147 0.28 6.58 -13.44
N VAL A 148 1.30 6.98 -12.67
CA VAL A 148 1.18 7.12 -11.22
C VAL A 148 0.32 8.33 -10.89
N GLN A 149 0.51 9.45 -11.58
CA GLN A 149 -0.33 10.65 -11.41
C GLN A 149 -1.80 10.32 -11.69
N GLU A 150 -2.10 9.62 -12.79
CA GLU A 150 -3.46 9.19 -13.12
C GLU A 150 -4.09 8.32 -12.02
N ILE A 151 -3.33 7.38 -11.47
CA ILE A 151 -3.77 6.50 -10.38
C ILE A 151 -4.00 7.30 -9.09
N PHE A 152 -3.08 8.22 -8.77
CA PHE A 152 -3.17 9.09 -7.60
C PHE A 152 -4.41 9.96 -7.65
N ASP A 153 -4.65 10.61 -8.80
CA ASP A 153 -5.82 11.45 -9.03
C ASP A 153 -7.11 10.64 -8.97
N LYS A 154 -7.14 9.48 -9.61
CA LYS A 154 -8.34 8.66 -9.71
C LYS A 154 -8.75 8.02 -8.40
N TYR A 155 -7.79 7.54 -7.60
CA TYR A 155 -8.09 6.72 -6.41
C TYR A 155 -7.74 7.41 -5.10
N VAL A 156 -6.59 8.07 -5.00
CA VAL A 156 -6.15 8.65 -3.72
C VAL A 156 -6.85 9.99 -3.47
N LYS A 157 -6.78 10.93 -4.43
CA LYS A 157 -7.44 12.25 -4.30
C LYS A 157 -8.95 12.13 -4.11
N THR A 158 -9.60 11.20 -4.82
CA THR A 158 -11.07 11.04 -4.75
C THR A 158 -11.54 10.36 -3.47
N ARG A 159 -10.81 9.34 -2.99
CA ARG A 159 -11.27 8.48 -1.90
C ARG A 159 -10.68 8.86 -0.54
N CYS A 160 -9.50 9.50 -0.51
CA CYS A 160 -8.87 10.01 0.70
C CYS A 160 -8.15 11.35 0.44
N PRO A 161 -8.90 12.46 0.26
CA PRO A 161 -8.33 13.76 -0.09
C PRO A 161 -7.28 14.27 0.91
N GLU A 162 -7.48 14.02 2.21
CA GLU A 162 -6.57 14.46 3.26
C GLU A 162 -5.22 13.73 3.18
N LEU A 163 -5.23 12.43 2.88
CA LEU A 163 -4.02 11.65 2.62
C LEU A 163 -3.31 12.14 1.36
N ALA A 164 -4.06 12.50 0.30
CA ALA A 164 -3.46 13.06 -0.90
C ALA A 164 -2.71 14.37 -0.59
N VAL A 165 -3.32 15.27 0.18
CA VAL A 165 -2.66 16.52 0.64
C VAL A 165 -1.41 16.21 1.47
N TYR A 166 -1.47 15.21 2.35
CA TYR A 166 -0.31 14.77 3.13
C TYR A 166 0.81 14.27 2.23
N ILE A 167 0.51 13.42 1.24
CA ILE A 167 1.49 12.88 0.29
C ILE A 167 2.15 14.02 -0.48
N THR A 168 1.38 14.92 -1.10
CA THR A 168 1.93 16.04 -1.88
C THR A 168 2.80 16.98 -1.06
N LYS A 169 2.53 17.17 0.25
CA LYS A 169 3.30 18.08 1.11
C LYS A 169 4.56 17.48 1.71
N ASN A 170 4.58 16.18 1.96
CA ASN A 170 5.62 15.54 2.79
C ASN A 170 6.60 14.68 1.99
N HIS A 171 6.51 14.69 0.66
CA HIS A 171 7.36 13.87 -0.20
C HIS A 171 8.11 14.76 -1.20
N ALA A 172 9.30 14.33 -1.59
CA ALA A 172 10.16 15.08 -2.51
C ALA A 172 9.69 15.05 -3.97
N MET A 173 8.69 14.21 -4.29
CA MET A 173 8.15 14.04 -5.63
C MET A 173 7.11 15.11 -5.97
N GLN A 174 7.12 15.58 -7.21
CA GLN A 174 6.23 16.60 -7.74
C GLN A 174 4.97 15.94 -8.32
N PHE A 175 3.92 15.89 -7.50
CA PHE A 175 2.57 15.59 -7.95
C PHE A 175 1.90 16.87 -8.47
N ASP A 176 1.13 16.73 -9.56
CA ASP A 176 0.28 17.80 -10.11
C ASP A 176 -1.04 17.95 -9.33
#